data_AF-A0A3A4V656-F1
#
_entry.id   AF-A0A3A4V656-F1
#
_cell.length_a   1.000
_cell.length_b   1.000
_cell.length_c   1.000
_cell.angle_alpha   90.00
_cell.angle_beta   90.00
_cell.angle_gamma   90.00
#
_symmetry.space_group_name_H-M   'P 1'
#
loop_
_entity.id
_entity.type
_entity.pdbx_description
1 polymer ?
#
loop_
_entity_poly.entity_id
_entity_poly.type
_entity_poly.pdbx_seq_one_letter_code
_entity_poly.pdbx_strand_id
1 'polypeptide(L)'
;MPTIGLFDLDGSLANHDEALLRDISKIAAPNDNVVTGENFWKLDELPYMKARFDLIRNQPGWWLSLNPIEKGMKIFHAAKEIGFCCNVLTKGPKSKPLAWKEKLEWCHKYLGDEHHVHVTMNKGIVYGKFLYDDYPDYMTAWLEHRPRGLGIMPVTESNKDFNHPNVIKYDGDNYEEVVTALRLCYKRKTGEPLELRCSECNGKGWKFVVCYALGVISCPKCGDPNDKPGQTYNWHYDENGIVVVKKGPYVPKSIK
;
A
#
# COMPACT_ATOMS: atom_id res chain seq x y z
N MET A 1 0.41 -22.99 1.34
CA MET A 1 -0.69 -22.05 1.09
C MET A 1 -0.11 -20.79 0.49
N PRO A 2 -0.78 -20.16 -0.51
CA PRO A 2 -0.30 -18.92 -1.10
C PRO A 2 -0.21 -17.80 -0.05
N THR A 3 0.78 -16.93 -0.18
CA THR A 3 0.91 -15.74 0.67
C THR A 3 -0.02 -14.66 0.15
N ILE A 4 -1.12 -14.38 0.85
CA ILE A 4 -2.16 -13.46 0.37
C ILE A 4 -1.82 -12.01 0.70
N GLY A 5 -1.93 -11.13 -0.29
CA GLY A 5 -1.95 -9.67 -0.14
C GLY A 5 -3.33 -9.12 -0.48
N LEU A 6 -3.82 -8.15 0.29
CA LEU A 6 -5.15 -7.56 0.10
C LEU A 6 -5.01 -6.13 -0.40
N PHE A 7 -5.78 -5.76 -1.42
CA PHE A 7 -5.85 -4.41 -1.95
C PHE A 7 -7.28 -3.91 -1.96
N ASP A 8 -7.54 -2.75 -1.37
CA ASP A 8 -8.79 -2.04 -1.65
C ASP A 8 -8.83 -1.56 -3.10
N LEU A 9 -10.03 -1.25 -3.56
CA LEU A 9 -10.29 -0.76 -4.91
C LEU A 9 -10.46 0.76 -4.93
N ASP A 10 -11.54 1.29 -4.36
CA ASP A 10 -11.85 2.72 -4.45
C ASP A 10 -10.84 3.51 -3.61
N GLY A 11 -10.29 4.61 -4.12
CA GLY A 11 -9.31 5.44 -3.40
C GLY A 11 -7.90 4.81 -3.30
N SER A 12 -7.78 3.52 -3.62
CA SER A 12 -6.54 2.76 -3.55
C SER A 12 -5.99 2.34 -4.91
N LEU A 13 -6.78 1.59 -5.70
CA LEU A 13 -6.41 1.17 -7.07
C LEU A 13 -7.21 1.88 -8.16
N ALA A 14 -8.45 2.27 -7.87
CA ALA A 14 -9.37 2.96 -8.77
C ALA A 14 -9.66 4.37 -8.24
N ASN A 15 -9.54 5.35 -9.12
CA ASN A 15 -9.64 6.76 -8.78
C ASN A 15 -11.10 7.24 -8.70
N HIS A 16 -11.76 6.82 -7.62
CA HIS A 16 -13.15 7.17 -7.31
C HIS A 16 -13.33 8.68 -7.15
N ASP A 17 -12.46 9.33 -6.38
CA ASP A 17 -12.62 10.73 -5.98
C ASP A 17 -12.48 11.68 -7.17
N GLU A 18 -11.48 11.48 -8.03
CA GLU A 18 -11.32 12.30 -9.24
C GLU A 18 -12.52 12.14 -10.20
N ALA A 19 -13.00 10.91 -10.40
CA ALA A 19 -14.16 10.66 -11.25
C ALA A 19 -15.42 11.36 -10.71
N LEU A 20 -15.62 11.32 -9.40
CA LEU A 20 -16.78 11.93 -8.76
C LEU A 20 -16.69 13.46 -8.75
N LEU A 21 -15.51 14.04 -8.51
CA LEU A 21 -15.26 15.49 -8.62
C LEU A 21 -15.50 16.00 -10.05
N ARG A 22 -15.02 15.25 -11.05
CA ARG A 22 -15.27 15.55 -12.46
C ARG A 22 -16.77 15.54 -12.77
N ASP A 23 -17.50 14.52 -12.31
CA ASP A 23 -18.89 14.34 -12.72
C ASP A 23 -19.88 15.19 -11.92
N ILE A 24 -19.59 15.51 -10.65
CA ILE A 24 -20.41 16.45 -9.87
C ILE A 24 -20.35 17.86 -10.47
N SER A 25 -19.19 18.26 -11.01
CA SER A 25 -19.03 19.57 -11.66
C SER A 25 -19.96 19.77 -12.87
N LYS A 26 -20.36 18.68 -13.54
CA LYS A 26 -21.26 18.70 -14.71
C LYS A 26 -22.71 18.94 -14.36
N ILE A 27 -23.10 18.69 -13.11
CA ILE A 27 -24.48 18.84 -12.62
C ILE A 27 -24.60 19.90 -11.52
N ALA A 28 -23.51 20.64 -11.26
CA ALA A 28 -23.50 21.75 -10.33
C ALA A 28 -24.30 22.93 -10.91
N ALA A 29 -25.10 23.57 -10.07
CA ALA A 29 -25.72 24.85 -10.41
C ALA A 29 -24.68 25.98 -10.36
N PRO A 30 -24.89 27.10 -11.08
CA PRO A 30 -23.93 28.22 -11.10
C PRO A 30 -23.56 28.79 -9.72
N ASN A 31 -24.44 28.65 -8.73
CA ASN A 31 -24.25 29.19 -7.38
C ASN A 31 -23.96 28.09 -6.33
N ASP A 32 -23.69 26.85 -6.74
CA ASP A 32 -23.33 25.79 -5.81
C ASP A 32 -21.93 26.03 -5.23
N ASN A 33 -21.72 25.57 -3.99
CA ASN A 33 -20.38 25.52 -3.42
C ASN A 33 -19.50 24.59 -4.28
N VAL A 34 -18.27 25.02 -4.57
CA VAL A 34 -17.31 24.19 -5.30
C VAL A 34 -16.98 22.96 -4.46
N VAL A 35 -17.19 21.78 -5.03
CA VAL A 35 -16.77 20.52 -4.44
C VAL A 35 -15.29 20.31 -4.74
N THR A 36 -14.49 20.14 -3.70
CA THR A 36 -13.04 19.91 -3.76
C THR A 36 -12.70 18.63 -2.99
N GLY A 37 -11.51 18.06 -3.19
CA GLY A 37 -11.08 16.89 -2.41
C GLY A 37 -11.09 17.12 -0.89
N GLU A 38 -10.94 18.37 -0.43
CA GLU A 38 -10.91 18.73 0.99
C GLU A 38 -12.30 18.76 1.65
N ASN A 39 -13.34 19.14 0.90
CA ASN A 39 -14.70 19.27 1.42
C ASN A 39 -15.62 18.13 0.98
N PHE A 40 -15.20 17.33 0.00
CA PHE A 40 -16.00 16.31 -0.66
C PHE A 40 -16.68 15.35 0.33
N TRP A 41 -15.92 14.77 1.26
CA TRP A 41 -16.46 13.81 2.24
C TRP A 41 -17.40 14.45 3.26
N LYS A 42 -17.17 15.73 3.62
CA LYS A 42 -18.06 16.50 4.49
C LYS A 42 -19.37 16.82 3.78
N LEU A 43 -19.32 17.08 2.47
CA LEU A 43 -20.50 17.35 1.67
C LEU A 43 -21.35 16.10 1.45
N ASP A 44 -20.79 14.89 1.38
CA ASP A 44 -21.56 13.62 1.25
C ASP A 44 -22.46 13.34 2.48
N GLU A 45 -22.22 14.01 3.60
CA GLU A 45 -23.10 13.95 4.77
C GLU A 45 -24.39 14.77 4.58
N LEU A 46 -24.41 15.75 3.67
CA LEU A 46 -25.59 16.57 3.38
C LEU A 46 -26.57 15.79 2.48
N PRO A 47 -27.87 15.67 2.83
CA PRO A 47 -28.81 14.83 2.10
C PRO A 47 -28.91 15.12 0.59
N TYR A 48 -28.87 16.38 0.19
CA TYR A 48 -28.98 16.77 -1.23
C TYR A 48 -27.71 16.45 -2.02
N MET A 49 -26.53 16.59 -1.40
CA MET A 49 -25.25 16.23 -2.01
C MET A 49 -25.11 14.73 -2.12
N LYS A 50 -25.48 14.00 -1.07
CA LYS A 50 -25.57 12.54 -1.09
C LYS A 50 -26.44 12.03 -2.24
N ALA A 51 -27.61 12.63 -2.44
CA ALA A 51 -28.50 12.29 -3.55
C ALA A 51 -27.85 12.52 -4.93
N ARG A 52 -27.07 13.59 -5.09
CA ARG A 52 -26.31 13.87 -6.32
C ARG A 52 -25.16 12.88 -6.53
N PHE A 53 -24.40 12.57 -5.49
CA PHE A 53 -23.36 11.54 -5.57
C PHE A 53 -23.94 10.15 -5.84
N ASP A 54 -25.13 9.86 -5.31
CA ASP A 54 -25.84 8.63 -5.63
C ASP A 54 -26.33 8.61 -7.07
N LEU A 55 -26.86 9.73 -7.60
CA LEU A 55 -27.23 9.85 -9.01
C LEU A 55 -26.06 9.51 -9.93
N ILE A 56 -24.87 10.04 -9.66
CA ILE A 56 -23.64 9.80 -10.43
C ILE A 56 -23.22 8.32 -10.30
N ARG A 57 -23.07 7.83 -9.08
CA ARG A 57 -22.62 6.44 -8.79
C ARG A 57 -23.60 5.37 -9.27
N ASN A 58 -24.83 5.74 -9.61
CA ASN A 58 -25.85 4.83 -10.15
C ASN A 58 -25.88 4.80 -11.69
N GLN A 59 -25.10 5.64 -12.38
CA GLN A 59 -25.02 5.58 -13.83
C GLN A 59 -24.34 4.28 -14.28
N PRO A 60 -24.95 3.50 -15.21
CA PRO A 60 -24.30 2.33 -15.76
C PRO A 60 -22.96 2.66 -16.41
N GLY A 61 -21.95 1.83 -16.15
CA GLY A 61 -20.58 1.97 -16.60
C GLY A 61 -19.74 2.93 -15.77
N TRP A 62 -20.31 3.64 -14.78
CA TRP A 62 -19.56 4.64 -14.03
C TRP A 62 -18.39 4.02 -13.26
N TRP A 63 -18.62 2.92 -12.53
CA TRP A 63 -17.56 2.24 -11.76
C TRP A 63 -16.54 1.57 -12.68
N LEU A 64 -16.99 1.01 -13.80
CA LEU A 64 -16.11 0.41 -14.81
C LEU A 64 -15.21 1.44 -15.50
N SER A 65 -15.64 2.71 -15.54
CA SER A 65 -14.91 3.81 -16.19
C SER A 65 -13.88 4.51 -15.31
N LEU A 66 -13.75 4.11 -14.03
CA LEU A 66 -12.77 4.70 -13.12
C LEU A 66 -11.34 4.51 -13.66
N ASN A 67 -10.53 5.56 -13.62
CA ASN A 67 -9.13 5.48 -14.01
C ASN A 67 -8.33 4.75 -12.93
N PRO A 68 -7.32 3.93 -13.27
CA PRO A 68 -6.38 3.40 -12.29
C PRO A 68 -5.59 4.50 -11.59
N ILE A 69 -5.28 4.29 -10.31
CA ILE A 69 -4.34 5.11 -9.56
C ILE A 69 -2.94 4.54 -9.77
N GLU A 70 -2.10 5.23 -10.55
CA GLU A 70 -0.77 4.75 -10.95
C GLU A 70 0.09 4.35 -9.74
N LYS A 71 0.07 5.15 -8.67
CA LYS A 71 0.77 4.86 -7.42
C LYS A 71 0.30 3.54 -6.78
N GLY A 72 -1.01 3.30 -6.74
CA GLY A 72 -1.58 2.05 -6.23
C GLY A 72 -1.21 0.84 -7.10
N MET A 73 -1.34 0.99 -8.42
CA MET A 73 -0.95 -0.04 -9.38
C MET A 73 0.54 -0.41 -9.26
N LYS A 74 1.41 0.57 -9.00
CA LYS A 74 2.84 0.34 -8.76
C LYS A 74 3.08 -0.59 -7.57
N ILE A 75 2.37 -0.39 -6.45
CA ILE A 75 2.45 -1.27 -5.27
C ILE A 75 1.84 -2.64 -5.55
N PHE A 76 0.74 -2.71 -6.30
CA PHE A 76 0.13 -3.96 -6.72
C PHE A 76 1.11 -4.83 -7.53
N HIS A 77 1.77 -4.26 -8.53
CA HIS A 77 2.76 -4.97 -9.33
C HIS A 77 3.97 -5.40 -8.50
N ALA A 78 4.48 -4.53 -7.62
CA ALA A 78 5.59 -4.88 -6.72
C ALA A 78 5.23 -6.08 -5.81
N ALA A 79 4.02 -6.13 -5.26
CA ALA A 79 3.56 -7.26 -4.45
C ALA A 79 3.45 -8.55 -5.28
N LYS A 80 2.93 -8.47 -6.51
CA LYS A 80 2.86 -9.60 -7.45
C LYS A 80 4.26 -10.13 -7.77
N GLU A 81 5.22 -9.25 -8.07
CA GLU A 81 6.63 -9.61 -8.33
C GLU A 81 7.32 -10.27 -7.13
N ILE A 82 7.00 -9.85 -5.91
CA ILE A 82 7.49 -10.49 -4.67
C ILE A 82 6.93 -11.91 -4.49
N GLY A 83 5.80 -12.23 -5.14
CA GLY A 83 5.15 -13.54 -5.10
C GLY A 83 3.88 -13.58 -4.26
N PHE A 84 3.31 -12.44 -3.88
CA PHE A 84 2.00 -12.43 -3.22
C PHE A 84 0.89 -12.86 -4.20
N CYS A 85 -0.02 -13.70 -3.70
CA CYS A 85 -1.33 -13.87 -4.31
C CYS A 85 -2.16 -12.62 -3.99
N CYS A 86 -2.18 -11.67 -4.93
CA CYS A 86 -2.82 -10.38 -4.75
C CYS A 86 -4.32 -10.50 -5.02
N ASN A 87 -5.09 -10.26 -3.97
CA ASN A 87 -6.55 -10.28 -3.98
C ASN A 87 -7.07 -8.86 -3.79
N VAL A 88 -8.13 -8.52 -4.53
CA VAL A 88 -8.87 -7.27 -4.29
C VAL A 88 -9.90 -7.52 -3.19
N LEU A 89 -9.96 -6.61 -2.22
CA LEU A 89 -10.88 -6.62 -1.09
C LEU A 89 -11.61 -5.29 -1.04
N THR A 90 -12.77 -5.23 -1.70
CA THR A 90 -13.56 -4.00 -1.83
C THR A 90 -14.88 -4.12 -1.09
N LYS A 91 -15.45 -2.97 -0.68
CA LYS A 91 -16.78 -2.92 -0.10
C LYS A 91 -17.81 -2.56 -1.17
N GLY A 92 -18.86 -3.37 -1.26
CA GLY A 92 -20.01 -3.08 -2.12
C GLY A 92 -21.05 -2.23 -1.40
N PRO A 93 -21.58 -1.14 -1.98
CA PRO A 93 -22.73 -0.45 -1.41
C PRO A 93 -23.94 -1.40 -1.41
N LYS A 94 -24.60 -1.59 -0.26
CA LYS A 94 -25.74 -2.54 -0.13
C LYS A 94 -26.87 -2.28 -1.12
N SER A 95 -27.11 -1.00 -1.43
CA SER A 95 -28.20 -0.55 -2.30
C SER A 95 -27.84 -0.52 -3.79
N LYS A 96 -26.60 -0.87 -4.17
CA LYS A 96 -26.07 -0.67 -5.53
C LYS A 96 -25.45 -1.95 -6.09
N PRO A 97 -26.27 -2.96 -6.47
CA PRO A 97 -25.76 -4.23 -7.00
C PRO A 97 -24.96 -4.04 -8.30
N LEU A 98 -25.30 -3.03 -9.11
CA LEU A 98 -24.55 -2.71 -10.33
C LEU A 98 -23.10 -2.34 -10.04
N ALA A 99 -22.86 -1.61 -8.95
CA ALA A 99 -21.50 -1.27 -8.52
C ALA A 99 -20.66 -2.53 -8.26
N TRP A 100 -21.27 -3.60 -7.74
CA TRP A 100 -20.54 -4.84 -7.44
C TRP A 100 -20.07 -5.52 -8.72
N LYS A 101 -20.97 -5.63 -9.69
CA LYS A 101 -20.67 -6.18 -11.02
C LYS A 101 -19.56 -5.36 -11.69
N GLU A 102 -19.73 -4.04 -11.76
CA GLU A 102 -18.79 -3.18 -12.48
C GLU A 102 -17.41 -3.11 -11.82
N LYS A 103 -17.33 -3.23 -10.48
CA LYS A 103 -16.05 -3.36 -9.77
C LYS A 103 -15.31 -4.65 -10.16
N LEU A 104 -16.03 -5.76 -10.29
CA LEU A 104 -15.45 -7.01 -10.76
C LEU A 104 -14.96 -6.88 -12.21
N GLU A 105 -15.79 -6.30 -13.09
CA GLU A 105 -15.41 -6.04 -14.49
C GLU A 105 -14.22 -5.08 -14.58
N TRP A 106 -14.13 -4.09 -13.69
CA TRP A 106 -12.97 -3.19 -13.58
C TRP A 106 -11.70 -3.97 -13.23
N CYS A 107 -11.76 -4.88 -12.25
CA CYS A 107 -10.62 -5.72 -11.88
C CYS A 107 -10.17 -6.59 -13.05
N HIS A 108 -11.08 -7.24 -13.77
CA HIS A 108 -10.74 -8.02 -14.96
C HIS A 108 -10.05 -7.15 -16.03
N LYS A 109 -10.60 -5.95 -16.28
CA LYS A 109 -10.07 -5.02 -17.28
C LYS A 109 -8.65 -4.54 -16.98
N TYR A 110 -8.32 -4.24 -15.73
CA TYR A 110 -7.06 -3.58 -15.37
C TYR A 110 -6.04 -4.47 -14.65
N LEU A 111 -6.49 -5.52 -13.98
CA LEU A 111 -5.62 -6.44 -13.23
C LEU A 111 -5.46 -7.79 -13.94
N GLY A 112 -6.45 -8.21 -14.72
CA GLY A 112 -6.52 -9.53 -15.35
C GLY A 112 -7.50 -10.47 -14.65
N ASP A 113 -7.92 -11.51 -15.36
CA ASP A 113 -8.94 -12.48 -14.92
C ASP A 113 -8.44 -13.46 -13.83
N GLU A 114 -7.12 -13.53 -13.60
CA GLU A 114 -6.52 -14.44 -12.63
C GLU A 114 -6.66 -13.99 -11.16
N HIS A 115 -7.12 -12.76 -10.93
CA HIS A 115 -7.13 -12.15 -9.61
C HIS A 115 -8.45 -12.37 -8.87
N HIS A 116 -8.36 -12.80 -7.61
CA HIS A 116 -9.55 -12.98 -6.78
C HIS A 116 -10.08 -11.64 -6.29
N VAL A 117 -11.38 -11.41 -6.46
CA VAL A 117 -12.09 -10.23 -5.96
C VAL A 117 -13.06 -10.62 -4.85
N HIS A 118 -12.87 -10.04 -3.68
CA HIS A 118 -13.74 -10.20 -2.51
C HIS A 118 -14.57 -8.94 -2.34
N VAL A 119 -15.85 -9.01 -2.72
CA VAL A 119 -16.82 -7.96 -2.37
C VAL A 119 -17.39 -8.31 -1.00
N THR A 120 -16.93 -7.62 0.05
CA THR A 120 -17.29 -7.91 1.44
C THR A 120 -18.07 -6.76 2.07
N MET A 121 -18.83 -7.08 3.13
CA MET A 121 -19.38 -6.08 4.04
C MET A 121 -18.46 -5.77 5.22
N ASN A 122 -17.55 -6.70 5.56
CA ASN A 122 -16.61 -6.58 6.66
C ASN A 122 -15.21 -7.02 6.18
N LYS A 123 -14.29 -6.05 6.07
CA LYS A 123 -12.90 -6.32 5.67
C LYS A 123 -12.08 -6.99 6.77
N GLY A 124 -12.42 -6.76 8.04
CA GLY A 124 -11.61 -7.21 9.18
C GLY A 124 -11.51 -8.72 9.33
N ILE A 125 -12.48 -9.46 8.80
CA ILE A 125 -12.48 -10.94 8.88
C ILE A 125 -11.63 -11.60 7.78
N VAL A 126 -11.28 -10.89 6.71
CA VAL A 126 -10.58 -11.48 5.56
C VAL A 126 -9.09 -11.62 5.88
N TYR A 127 -8.56 -12.81 5.63
CA TYR A 127 -7.15 -13.09 5.88
C TYR A 127 -6.26 -12.56 4.74
N GLY A 128 -5.20 -11.87 5.13
CA GLY A 128 -4.08 -11.46 4.30
C GLY A 128 -2.87 -11.19 5.20
N LYS A 129 -1.68 -11.19 4.62
CA LYS A 129 -0.45 -10.79 5.33
C LYS A 129 -0.30 -9.27 5.37
N PHE A 130 -0.76 -8.58 4.33
CA PHE A 130 -0.86 -7.13 4.30
C PHE A 130 -2.21 -6.67 3.73
N LEU A 131 -2.56 -5.42 4.04
CA LEU A 131 -3.69 -4.69 3.47
C LEU A 131 -3.20 -3.34 2.93
N TYR A 132 -3.51 -3.07 1.66
CA TYR A 132 -3.36 -1.76 1.03
C TYR A 132 -4.74 -1.09 0.95
N ASP A 133 -5.00 -0.08 1.78
CA ASP A 133 -6.33 0.53 1.94
C ASP A 133 -6.18 1.98 2.44
N ASP A 134 -6.91 2.91 1.83
CA ASP A 134 -6.86 4.35 2.14
C ASP A 134 -7.71 4.74 3.35
N TYR A 135 -8.64 3.89 3.79
CA TYR A 135 -9.62 4.26 4.81
C TYR A 135 -9.20 3.83 6.23
N PRO A 136 -8.99 4.79 7.16
CA PRO A 136 -8.52 4.53 8.53
C PRO A 136 -9.32 3.48 9.31
N ASP A 137 -10.64 3.51 9.23
CA ASP A 137 -11.50 2.60 10.01
C ASP A 137 -11.38 1.16 9.52
N TYR A 138 -11.26 0.96 8.22
CA TYR A 138 -11.06 -0.39 7.65
C TYR A 138 -9.68 -0.92 7.97
N MET A 139 -8.65 -0.07 7.88
CA MET A 139 -7.29 -0.42 8.27
C MET A 139 -7.25 -0.85 9.75
N THR A 140 -7.87 -0.07 10.63
CA THR A 140 -7.91 -0.35 12.07
C THR A 140 -8.65 -1.64 12.37
N ALA A 141 -9.88 -1.81 11.86
CA ALA A 141 -10.68 -3.01 12.07
C ALA A 141 -9.99 -4.28 11.54
N TRP A 142 -9.22 -4.18 10.46
CA TRP A 142 -8.41 -5.28 9.95
C TRP A 142 -7.22 -5.60 10.87
N LEU A 143 -6.51 -4.59 11.37
CA LEU A 143 -5.37 -4.76 12.28
C LEU A 143 -5.78 -5.29 13.66
N GLU A 144 -7.00 -5.04 14.14
CA GLU A 144 -7.54 -5.67 15.35
C GLU A 144 -7.54 -7.21 15.24
N HIS A 145 -7.90 -7.72 14.05
CA HIS A 145 -7.90 -9.15 13.76
C HIS A 145 -6.54 -9.65 13.25
N ARG A 146 -5.66 -8.73 12.84
CA ARG A 146 -4.33 -8.99 12.28
C ARG A 146 -3.29 -8.12 12.99
N PRO A 147 -3.04 -8.33 14.30
CA PRO A 147 -2.11 -7.49 15.06
C PRO A 147 -0.64 -7.61 14.61
N ARG A 148 -0.34 -8.56 13.72
CA ARG A 148 0.97 -8.77 13.08
C ARG A 148 0.92 -8.54 11.56
N GLY A 149 -0.20 -8.03 11.04
CA GLY A 149 -0.36 -7.67 9.65
C GLY A 149 0.38 -6.37 9.32
N LEU A 150 0.73 -6.20 8.05
CA LEU A 150 1.26 -4.94 7.53
C LEU A 150 0.11 -4.14 6.91
N GLY A 151 -0.11 -2.91 7.36
CA GLY A 151 -0.93 -1.96 6.63
C GLY A 151 -0.07 -1.07 5.75
N ILE A 152 -0.54 -0.81 4.54
CA ILE A 152 0.01 0.21 3.65
C ILE A 152 -1.15 1.14 3.30
N MET A 153 -1.01 2.42 3.57
CA MET A 153 -2.09 3.38 3.39
C MET A 153 -1.65 4.46 2.42
N PRO A 154 -2.21 4.55 1.19
CA PRO A 154 -1.92 5.68 0.33
C PRO A 154 -2.37 6.98 1.01
N VAL A 155 -1.54 8.01 0.94
CA VAL A 155 -1.83 9.29 1.61
C VAL A 155 -2.93 10.02 0.85
N THR A 156 -4.00 10.36 1.57
CA THR A 156 -5.09 11.23 1.14
C THR A 156 -5.25 12.36 2.15
N GLU A 157 -5.97 13.41 1.78
CA GLU A 157 -6.23 14.54 2.68
C GLU A 157 -6.97 14.09 3.95
N SER A 158 -7.88 13.12 3.84
CA SER A 158 -8.66 12.60 4.96
C SER A 158 -7.88 11.70 5.91
N ASN A 159 -6.79 11.06 5.45
CA ASN A 159 -6.03 10.11 6.27
C ASN A 159 -4.62 10.58 6.64
N LYS A 160 -4.23 11.81 6.26
CA LYS A 160 -2.87 12.33 6.47
C LYS A 160 -2.41 12.29 7.93
N ASP A 161 -3.33 12.42 8.88
CA ASP A 161 -3.02 12.41 10.32
C ASP A 161 -3.15 11.02 10.96
N PHE A 162 -3.55 10.01 10.18
CA PHE A 162 -3.61 8.63 10.66
C PHE A 162 -2.21 8.10 11.00
N ASN A 163 -2.13 7.35 12.11
CA ASN A 163 -0.89 6.74 12.57
C ASN A 163 -1.17 5.42 13.28
N HIS A 164 -0.40 4.38 12.92
CA HIS A 164 -0.46 3.07 13.57
C HIS A 164 0.91 2.38 13.44
N PRO A 165 1.40 1.66 14.47
CA PRO A 165 2.76 1.08 14.47
C PRO A 165 3.04 0.10 13.32
N ASN A 166 2.00 -0.59 12.84
CA ASN A 166 2.08 -1.52 11.72
C ASN A 166 1.65 -0.93 10.37
N VAL A 167 1.46 0.39 10.27
CA VAL A 167 1.01 1.04 9.02
C VAL A 167 2.11 1.93 8.47
N ILE A 168 2.43 1.73 7.19
CA ILE A 168 3.30 2.62 6.42
C ILE A 168 2.39 3.47 5.53
N LYS A 169 2.48 4.80 5.67
CA LYS A 169 1.82 5.72 4.76
C LYS A 169 2.63 5.81 3.46
N TYR A 170 1.96 5.72 2.32
CA TYR A 170 2.58 5.76 1.00
C TYR A 170 2.15 7.02 0.26
N ASP A 171 3.09 7.97 0.10
CA ASP A 171 2.86 9.24 -0.59
C ASP A 171 3.31 9.22 -2.06
N GLY A 172 4.06 8.19 -2.47
CA GLY A 172 4.66 8.06 -3.79
C GLY A 172 6.19 8.13 -3.78
N ASP A 173 6.75 8.83 -2.79
CA ASP A 173 8.19 9.12 -2.69
C ASP A 173 8.93 8.07 -1.84
N ASN A 174 8.23 7.42 -0.91
CA ASN A 174 8.78 6.35 -0.08
C ASN A 174 8.56 4.93 -0.65
N TYR A 175 8.58 4.77 -1.98
CA TYR A 175 8.35 3.48 -2.64
C TYR A 175 9.27 2.35 -2.12
N GLU A 176 10.57 2.62 -1.96
CA GLU A 176 11.53 1.61 -1.51
C GLU A 176 11.27 1.13 -0.07
N GLU A 177 10.79 2.02 0.81
CA GLU A 177 10.37 1.67 2.16
C GLU A 177 9.21 0.66 2.12
N VAL A 178 8.20 0.94 1.28
CA VAL A 178 7.03 0.07 1.11
C VAL A 178 7.41 -1.29 0.54
N VAL A 179 8.21 -1.33 -0.54
CA VAL A 179 8.67 -2.58 -1.16
C VAL A 179 9.49 -3.41 -0.16
N THR A 180 10.32 -2.75 0.64
CA THR A 180 11.12 -3.41 1.67
C THR A 180 10.23 -4.03 2.74
N ALA A 181 9.23 -3.31 3.22
CA ALA A 181 8.26 -3.83 4.17
C ALA A 181 7.44 -4.99 3.59
N LEU A 182 7.06 -4.93 2.31
CA LEU A 182 6.39 -6.04 1.62
C LEU A 182 7.26 -7.29 1.58
N ARG A 183 8.55 -7.18 1.27
CA ARG A 183 9.50 -8.31 1.27
C ARG A 183 9.65 -8.93 2.66
N LEU A 184 9.76 -8.11 3.70
CA LEU A 184 9.80 -8.58 5.09
C LEU A 184 8.51 -9.31 5.47
N CYS A 185 7.36 -8.70 5.16
CA CYS A 185 6.04 -9.29 5.40
C CYS A 185 5.86 -10.62 4.67
N TYR A 186 6.35 -10.72 3.42
CA TYR A 186 6.31 -11.95 2.63
C TYR A 186 7.13 -13.07 3.27
N LYS A 187 8.37 -12.79 3.67
CA LYS A 187 9.29 -13.77 4.27
C LYS A 187 8.91 -14.20 5.69
N ARG A 188 8.18 -13.35 6.44
CA ARG A 188 7.74 -13.60 7.82
C ARG A 188 7.01 -14.93 7.95
N LYS A 189 7.38 -15.78 8.91
CA LYS A 189 6.67 -17.04 9.16
C LYS A 189 5.38 -16.79 9.93
N THR A 190 4.49 -17.78 9.89
CA THR A 190 3.25 -17.73 10.66
C THR A 190 3.56 -17.60 12.16
N GLY A 191 2.91 -16.65 12.83
CA GLY A 191 3.08 -16.41 14.26
C GLY A 191 4.19 -15.42 14.62
N GLU A 192 5.20 -15.24 13.77
CA GLU A 192 6.29 -14.28 14.02
C GLU A 192 5.79 -12.83 14.00
N PRO A 193 6.36 -11.95 14.86
CA PRO A 193 6.06 -10.52 14.85
C PRO A 193 6.48 -9.88 13.52
N LEU A 194 5.84 -8.77 13.18
CA LEU A 194 6.27 -7.94 12.05
C LEU A 194 7.23 -6.86 12.58
N GLU A 195 8.52 -7.06 12.33
CA GLU A 195 9.55 -6.11 12.73
C GLU A 195 9.85 -5.16 11.57
N LEU A 196 9.11 -4.06 11.52
CA LEU A 196 9.35 -2.97 10.55
C LEU A 196 10.53 -2.09 10.96
N ARG A 197 10.93 -2.14 12.23
CA ARG A 197 11.99 -1.30 12.81
C ARG A 197 13.06 -2.18 13.44
N CYS A 198 14.31 -1.78 13.27
CA CYS A 198 15.40 -2.35 14.03
C CYS A 198 15.24 -1.94 15.52
N SER A 199 15.20 -2.93 16.41
CA SER A 199 15.07 -2.73 17.85
C SER A 199 16.24 -1.95 18.45
N GLU A 200 17.44 -2.03 17.86
CA GLU A 200 18.66 -1.40 18.35
C GLU A 200 18.74 0.10 18.06
N CYS A 201 18.01 0.61 17.05
CA CYS A 201 18.06 2.03 16.68
C CYS A 201 16.99 2.90 17.35
N ASN A 202 16.22 2.34 18.29
CA ASN A 202 15.22 3.04 19.11
C ASN A 202 14.21 3.87 18.29
N GLY A 203 13.90 3.42 17.07
CA GLY A 203 12.95 4.10 16.18
C GLY A 203 13.40 5.48 15.67
N LYS A 204 14.66 5.90 15.90
CA LYS A 204 15.19 7.19 15.46
C LYS A 204 15.70 7.11 14.02
N GLY A 205 14.77 6.93 13.08
CA GLY A 205 14.96 7.17 11.66
C GLY A 205 15.13 5.92 10.80
N TRP A 206 14.23 5.78 9.83
CA TRP A 206 14.45 4.99 8.61
C TRP A 206 15.58 5.65 7.82
N LYS A 207 16.83 5.30 8.12
CA LYS A 207 17.90 5.47 7.14
C LYS A 207 18.19 4.08 6.62
N PHE A 208 17.46 3.66 5.60
CA PHE A 208 17.96 2.56 4.78
C PHE A 208 19.24 3.05 4.12
N VAL A 209 20.36 2.38 4.40
CA VAL A 209 21.36 2.23 3.34
C VAL A 209 20.83 1.06 2.52
N VAL A 210 20.10 1.37 1.45
CA VAL A 210 19.68 0.34 0.49
C VAL A 210 20.96 -0.21 -0.14
N CYS A 211 21.42 -1.34 0.37
CA CYS A 211 22.51 -2.08 -0.25
C CYS A 211 21.88 -2.93 -1.35
N TYR A 212 21.87 -2.39 -2.58
CA TYR A 212 21.12 -2.90 -3.74
C TYR A 212 21.41 -4.36 -4.14
N ALA A 213 22.44 -5.00 -3.59
CA ALA A 213 22.95 -6.28 -4.11
C ALA A 213 22.47 -7.54 -3.37
N LEU A 214 21.91 -7.46 -2.15
CA LEU A 214 21.66 -8.68 -1.35
C LEU A 214 20.27 -8.83 -0.73
N GLY A 215 19.39 -7.82 -0.83
CA GLY A 215 18.11 -7.86 -0.09
C GLY A 215 18.30 -8.00 1.43
N VAL A 216 19.50 -7.64 1.91
CA VAL A 216 19.84 -7.53 3.33
C VAL A 216 19.60 -6.08 3.73
N ILE A 217 18.67 -5.89 4.65
CA ILE A 217 18.39 -4.61 5.27
C ILE A 217 19.32 -4.51 6.46
N SER A 218 20.50 -3.91 6.28
CA SER A 218 21.33 -3.52 7.41
C SER A 218 20.99 -2.09 7.79
N CYS A 219 20.69 -1.84 9.07
CA CYS A 219 20.59 -0.45 9.49
C CYS A 219 22.03 0.11 9.53
N PRO A 220 22.28 1.33 9.02
CA PRO A 220 23.61 1.92 8.95
C PRO A 220 24.29 2.08 10.32
N LYS A 221 23.54 1.99 11.41
CA LYS A 221 24.08 1.98 12.79
C LYS A 221 24.39 0.59 13.33
N CYS A 222 23.74 -0.45 12.84
CA CYS A 222 23.76 -1.79 13.43
C CYS A 222 24.40 -2.87 12.54
N GLY A 223 24.66 -2.59 11.26
CA GLY A 223 25.27 -3.57 10.34
C GLY A 223 24.34 -4.73 10.00
N ASP A 224 24.85 -5.77 9.33
CA ASP A 224 24.14 -7.04 9.19
C ASP A 224 24.24 -7.78 10.55
N PRO A 225 23.13 -8.26 11.13
CA PRO A 225 23.16 -9.02 12.40
C PRO A 225 23.97 -10.32 12.33
N ASN A 226 24.39 -10.78 11.15
CA ASN A 226 25.30 -11.90 10.98
C ASN A 226 26.79 -11.50 10.90
N ASP A 227 27.11 -10.20 10.93
CA ASP A 227 28.49 -9.72 10.90
C ASP A 227 29.18 -9.91 12.26
N LYS A 228 30.40 -10.45 12.24
CA LYS A 228 31.25 -10.48 13.43
C LYS A 228 31.91 -9.10 13.62
N PRO A 229 32.06 -8.61 14.86
CA PRO A 229 32.78 -7.36 15.13
C PRO A 229 34.17 -7.37 14.46
N GLY A 230 34.49 -6.35 13.67
CA GLY A 230 35.79 -6.20 13.01
C GLY A 230 35.90 -6.76 11.58
N GLN A 231 34.80 -7.15 10.94
CA GLN A 231 34.82 -7.49 9.51
C GLN A 231 34.80 -6.22 8.64
N THR A 232 35.62 -6.22 7.58
CA THR A 232 35.59 -5.19 6.53
C THR A 232 35.24 -5.84 5.21
N TYR A 233 34.45 -5.13 4.41
CA TYR A 233 33.99 -5.56 3.11
C TYR A 233 34.65 -4.71 2.04
N ASN A 234 35.32 -5.37 1.10
CA ASN A 234 35.79 -4.73 -0.12
C ASN A 234 34.74 -4.92 -1.20
N TRP A 235 34.24 -3.79 -1.70
CA TRP A 235 33.21 -3.72 -2.72
C TRP A 235 33.91 -3.61 -4.08
N HIS A 236 33.73 -4.62 -4.93
CA HIS A 236 34.21 -4.58 -6.30
C HIS A 236 33.02 -4.77 -7.25
N TYR A 237 32.99 -4.01 -8.34
CA TYR A 237 32.06 -4.21 -9.44
C TYR A 237 32.73 -5.15 -10.45
N ASP A 238 32.00 -6.18 -10.90
CA ASP A 238 32.42 -6.95 -12.08
C ASP A 238 31.99 -6.25 -13.39
N GLU A 239 32.35 -6.85 -14.51
CA GLU A 239 32.06 -6.33 -15.86
C GLU A 239 30.55 -6.23 -16.18
N ASN A 240 29.69 -6.82 -15.36
CA ASN A 240 28.23 -6.78 -15.51
C ASN A 240 27.56 -5.85 -14.48
N GLY A 241 28.33 -5.09 -13.70
CA GLY A 241 27.81 -4.19 -12.67
C GLY A 241 27.31 -4.92 -11.41
N ILE A 242 27.63 -6.21 -11.25
CA ILE A 242 27.29 -6.99 -10.07
C ILE A 242 28.37 -6.77 -9.01
N VAL A 243 27.93 -6.46 -7.79
CA VAL A 243 28.83 -6.29 -6.65
C VAL A 243 29.26 -7.66 -6.12
N VAL A 244 30.55 -7.96 -6.22
CA VAL A 244 31.15 -9.15 -5.61
C VAL A 244 31.72 -8.77 -4.25
N VAL A 245 31.13 -9.30 -3.17
CA VAL A 245 31.63 -9.10 -1.82
C VAL A 245 32.75 -10.11 -1.54
N LYS A 246 34.00 -9.66 -1.50
CA LYS A 246 35.12 -10.47 -1.00
C LYS A 246 35.37 -10.17 0.47
N LYS A 247 35.25 -11.20 1.31
CA LYS A 247 35.68 -11.16 2.71
C LYS A 247 37.19 -10.94 2.76
N GLY A 248 37.63 -9.83 3.36
CA GLY A 248 39.04 -9.54 3.60
C GLY A 248 39.35 -9.45 5.10
N PRO A 249 40.55 -9.82 5.55
CA PRO A 249 40.99 -9.57 6.92
C PRO A 249 41.13 -8.05 7.16
N TYR A 250 40.73 -7.59 8.34
CA TYR A 250 40.94 -6.22 8.80
C TYR A 250 42.45 -5.93 8.90
N VAL A 251 42.93 -4.96 8.13
CA VAL A 251 44.30 -4.45 8.24
C VAL A 251 44.22 -3.03 8.81
N PRO A 252 44.59 -2.80 10.08
CA PRO A 252 44.61 -1.46 10.64
C PRO A 252 45.60 -0.61 9.85
N LYS A 253 45.16 0.57 9.36
CA LYS A 253 46.10 1.57 8.84
C LYS A 253 46.92 2.08 10.02
N SER A 254 48.22 1.78 10.01
CA SER A 254 49.18 2.47 10.87
C SER A 254 49.17 3.95 10.52
N ILE A 255 48.80 4.79 11.47
CA ILE A 255 48.94 6.23 11.38
C ILE A 255 50.45 6.52 11.33
N LYS A 256 50.93 7.11 10.23
CA LYS A 256 52.24 7.75 10.13
C LYS A 256 52.05 9.25 10.19
#